data_AF-G7TC30-F1
#
_entry.id   AF-G7TC30-F1
#
_cell.length_a   1.000
_cell.length_b   1.000
_cell.length_c   1.000
_cell.angle_alpha   90.00
_cell.angle_beta   90.00
_cell.angle_gamma   90.00
#
_symmetry.space_group_name_H-M   'P 1'
#
loop_
_entity.id
_entity.type
_entity.pdbx_description
1 polymer ?
#
loop_
_entity_poly.entity_id
_entity_poly.type
_entity_poly.pdbx_seq_one_letter_code
_entity_poly.pdbx_strand_id
1 'polypeptide(L)'
;MEEQGLTTAEGMVDRLGAPPAEVVERGVGGVAARTTLPLAPSGTFDELLSRRVTCRNFDTQRALSGGLLSHMLQRSVMASARVAVGHDTAFLKKPVPSGGRLHPTETYLLIQHVEDIPSGLYQPSDRPRTAALGPSA
;
A
#
# COMPACT_ATOMS: atom_id res chain seq x y z
N MET A 1 15.67 22.51 0.93
CA MET A 1 16.28 21.26 1.45
C MET A 1 17.70 21.10 0.88
N GLU A 2 17.88 21.23 -0.45
CA GLU A 2 19.20 21.26 -1.11
C GLU A 2 20.11 22.39 -0.64
N GLU A 3 19.64 23.64 -0.62
CA GLU A 3 20.41 24.80 -0.12
C GLU A 3 20.83 24.66 1.36
N GLN A 4 20.15 23.79 2.11
CA GLN A 4 20.43 23.51 3.50
C GLN A 4 21.30 22.25 3.68
N GLY A 5 21.79 21.61 2.61
CA GLY A 5 22.60 20.40 2.71
C GLY A 5 21.89 19.21 3.36
N LEU A 6 20.54 19.21 3.43
CA LEU A 6 19.75 18.19 4.12
C LEU A 6 19.31 17.04 3.19
N THR A 7 19.97 16.88 2.04
CA THR A 7 19.62 15.85 1.05
C THR A 7 20.40 14.55 1.21
N THR A 8 21.46 14.54 2.03
CA THR A 8 22.22 13.34 2.39
C THR A 8 22.07 13.06 3.88
N ALA A 9 22.15 11.78 4.27
CA ALA A 9 22.11 11.38 5.68
C ALA A 9 23.23 12.05 6.48
N GLU A 10 24.44 12.16 5.91
CA GLU A 10 25.60 12.83 6.50
C GLU A 10 25.31 14.32 6.75
N GLY A 11 24.80 15.05 5.75
CA GLY A 11 24.45 16.46 5.91
C GLY A 11 23.31 16.72 6.89
N MET A 12 22.38 15.75 7.02
CA MET A 12 21.38 15.76 8.09
C MET A 12 22.00 15.58 9.47
N VAL A 13 22.96 14.65 9.65
CA VAL A 13 23.65 14.44 10.93
C VAL A 13 24.47 15.66 11.33
N ASP A 14 25.21 16.25 10.40
CA ASP A 14 26.05 17.43 10.68
C ASP A 14 25.24 18.63 11.16
N ARG A 15 24.02 18.81 10.62
CA ARG A 15 23.17 19.96 10.96
C ARG A 15 22.19 19.70 12.09
N LEU A 16 21.65 18.49 12.20
CA LEU A 16 20.57 18.14 13.13
C LEU A 16 21.07 17.30 14.32
N GLY A 17 22.32 16.85 14.28
CA GLY A 17 22.89 15.90 15.22
C GLY A 17 22.55 14.45 14.85
N ALA A 18 23.12 13.52 15.61
CA ALA A 18 22.85 12.09 15.44
C ALA A 18 21.36 11.78 15.68
N PRO A 19 20.74 10.88 14.88
CA PRO A 19 19.38 10.46 15.13
C PRO A 19 19.28 9.71 16.47
N PRO A 20 18.08 9.70 17.10
CA PRO A 20 17.84 8.84 18.25
C PRO A 20 18.07 7.37 17.89
N ALA A 21 18.32 6.53 18.91
CA ALA A 21 18.48 5.10 18.72
C ALA A 21 17.30 4.49 17.96
N GLU A 22 17.60 3.65 16.96
CA GLU A 22 16.60 2.97 16.13
C GLU A 22 15.67 2.06 16.92
N VAL A 23 16.21 1.44 17.98
CA VAL A 23 15.48 0.56 18.88
C VAL A 23 15.59 1.10 20.30
N VAL A 24 14.44 1.33 20.90
CA VAL A 24 14.33 1.65 22.33
C VAL A 24 13.97 0.37 23.06
N GLU A 25 14.78 0.00 24.05
CA GLU A 25 14.48 -1.09 24.97
C GLU A 25 13.18 -0.80 25.72
N ARG A 26 12.22 -1.72 25.64
CA ARG A 26 10.92 -1.62 26.31
C ARG A 26 10.68 -2.87 27.16
N GLY A 27 10.07 -2.68 28.33
CA GLY A 27 9.71 -3.75 29.26
C GLY A 27 10.59 -3.79 30.51
N VAL A 28 10.09 -4.49 31.53
CA VAL A 28 10.78 -4.66 32.82
C VAL A 28 11.59 -5.96 32.76
N GLY A 29 12.83 -5.94 33.28
CA GLY A 29 13.69 -7.13 33.34
C GLY A 29 14.64 -7.33 32.13
N GLY A 30 14.63 -6.40 31.17
CA GLY A 30 15.59 -6.36 30.06
C GLY A 30 15.57 -7.61 29.18
N VAL A 31 16.71 -7.94 28.58
CA VAL A 31 16.85 -9.08 27.65
C VAL A 31 16.47 -10.41 28.29
N ALA A 32 16.74 -10.58 29.60
CA ALA A 32 16.46 -11.82 30.33
C ALA A 32 14.96 -12.13 30.47
N ALA A 33 14.10 -11.11 30.39
CA ALA A 33 12.64 -11.28 30.44
C ALA A 33 12.00 -11.56 29.07
N ARG A 34 12.80 -11.62 27.99
CA ARG A 34 12.28 -11.84 26.63
C ARG A 34 11.98 -13.31 26.39
N THR A 35 10.83 -13.58 25.77
CA THR A 35 10.52 -14.89 25.22
C THR A 35 11.10 -14.99 23.81
N THR A 36 12.10 -15.85 23.62
CA THR A 36 12.66 -16.13 22.29
C THR A 36 11.66 -16.92 21.45
N LEU A 37 11.45 -16.48 20.21
CA LEU A 37 10.66 -17.21 19.22
C LEU A 37 11.60 -17.89 18.21
N PRO A 38 11.29 -19.11 17.74
CA PRO A 38 12.08 -19.76 16.69
C PRO A 38 11.94 -19.01 15.37
N LEU A 39 13.03 -18.95 14.60
CA LEU A 39 12.98 -18.47 13.22
C LEU A 39 12.35 -19.53 12.32
N ALA A 40 11.35 -19.14 11.54
CA ALA A 40 10.78 -20.01 10.51
C ALA A 40 11.72 -20.05 9.28
N PRO A 41 11.81 -21.19 8.57
CA PRO A 41 12.54 -21.26 7.31
C PRO A 41 11.86 -20.38 6.26
N SER A 42 12.65 -19.62 5.49
CA SER A 42 12.13 -18.77 4.43
C SER A 42 11.60 -19.58 3.26
N GLY A 43 10.45 -19.17 2.71
CA GLY A 43 9.86 -19.70 1.49
C GLY A 43 9.70 -18.65 0.39
N THR A 44 9.06 -19.05 -0.71
CA THR A 44 8.84 -18.18 -1.88
C THR A 44 8.02 -16.93 -1.58
N PHE A 45 7.14 -16.99 -0.57
CA PHE A 45 6.38 -15.82 -0.13
C PHE A 45 7.28 -14.81 0.59
N ASP A 46 8.22 -15.27 1.44
CA ASP A 46 9.19 -14.40 2.11
C ASP A 46 10.12 -13.73 1.09
N GLU A 47 10.53 -14.46 0.06
CA GLU A 47 11.29 -13.91 -1.07
C GLU A 47 10.50 -12.85 -1.86
N LEU A 48 9.20 -13.02 -2.01
CA LEU A 48 8.35 -12.01 -2.66
C LEU A 48 8.25 -10.74 -1.80
N LEU A 49 8.06 -10.89 -0.49
CA LEU A 49 7.95 -9.78 0.44
C LEU A 49 9.25 -9.00 0.55
N SER A 50 10.40 -9.69 0.55
CA SER A 50 11.72 -9.05 0.67
C SER A 50 12.08 -8.19 -0.56
N ARG A 51 11.51 -8.48 -1.73
CA ARG A 51 11.68 -7.67 -2.96
C ARG A 51 10.96 -6.32 -2.91
N ARG A 52 10.10 -6.08 -1.91
CA ARG A 52 9.34 -4.82 -1.81
C ARG A 52 10.28 -3.66 -1.50
N VAL A 53 10.49 -2.81 -2.50
CA VAL A 53 11.19 -1.54 -2.36
C VAL A 53 10.23 -0.38 -2.61
N THR A 54 10.48 0.75 -1.94
CA THR A 54 9.75 2.00 -2.21
C THR A 54 10.54 2.78 -3.27
N CYS A 55 10.05 2.82 -4.50
CA CYS A 55 10.65 3.60 -5.58
C CYS A 55 9.95 4.96 -5.73
N ARG A 56 10.72 6.01 -6.00
CA ARG A 56 10.23 7.36 -6.35
C ARG A 56 10.75 7.85 -7.70
N ASN A 57 11.63 7.08 -8.35
CA ASN A 57 12.19 7.38 -9.65
C ASN A 57 11.42 6.57 -10.70
N PHE A 58 10.37 7.17 -11.25
CA PHE A 58 9.57 6.53 -12.30
C PHE A 58 10.18 6.82 -13.68
N ASP A 59 10.11 5.84 -14.58
CA ASP A 59 10.40 6.07 -16.00
C ASP A 59 9.27 6.91 -16.60
N THR A 60 9.57 8.18 -16.91
CA THR A 60 8.57 9.14 -17.42
C THR A 60 8.20 8.91 -18.88
N GLN A 61 8.96 8.09 -19.61
CA GLN A 61 8.72 7.80 -21.02
C GLN A 61 7.91 6.52 -21.22
N ARG A 62 7.71 5.74 -20.15
CA ARG A 62 7.01 4.46 -20.21
C ARG A 62 5.65 4.54 -19.52
N ALA A 63 4.59 4.38 -20.30
CA ALA A 63 3.24 4.24 -19.77
C ALA A 63 3.06 2.92 -19.00
N LEU A 64 2.19 2.94 -18.00
CA LEU A 64 1.72 1.74 -17.31
C LEU A 64 0.64 1.06 -18.18
N SER A 65 0.69 -0.26 -18.32
CA SER A 65 -0.37 -0.95 -19.06
C SER A 65 -1.67 -1.02 -18.28
N GLY A 66 -2.81 -0.92 -18.98
CA GLY A 66 -4.14 -1.03 -18.36
C GLY A 66 -4.37 -2.38 -17.67
N GLY A 67 -3.76 -3.45 -18.19
CA GLY A 67 -3.79 -4.79 -17.57
C GLY A 67 -3.05 -4.82 -16.22
N LEU A 68 -1.89 -4.16 -16.12
CA LEU A 68 -1.13 -4.10 -14.88
C LEU A 68 -1.85 -3.22 -13.84
N LEU A 69 -2.41 -2.08 -14.26
CA LEU A 69 -3.27 -1.27 -13.39
C LEU A 69 -4.46 -2.07 -12.86
N SER A 70 -5.16 -2.79 -13.74
CA SER A 70 -6.32 -3.61 -13.38
C SER A 70 -5.95 -4.69 -12.37
N HIS A 71 -4.86 -5.43 -12.59
CA HIS A 71 -4.37 -6.43 -11.65
C HIS A 71 -4.01 -5.83 -10.29
N MET A 72 -3.36 -4.66 -10.26
CA MET A 72 -3.03 -3.98 -9.01
C MET A 72 -4.28 -3.63 -8.22
N LEU A 73 -5.29 -3.02 -8.87
CA LEU A 73 -6.53 -2.63 -8.21
C LEU A 73 -7.32 -3.85 -7.71
N GLN A 74 -7.41 -4.91 -8.51
CA GLN A 74 -8.08 -6.16 -8.14
C GLN A 74 -7.50 -6.81 -6.88
N ARG A 75 -6.18 -6.77 -6.73
CA ARG A 75 -5.48 -7.41 -5.60
C ARG A 75 -5.38 -6.53 -4.35
N SER A 76 -5.63 -5.22 -4.47
CA SER A 76 -5.44 -4.26 -3.38
C SER A 76 -6.75 -3.71 -2.83
N VAL A 77 -7.70 -3.31 -3.68
CA VAL A 77 -8.85 -2.50 -3.25
C VAL A 77 -10.19 -2.95 -3.81
N MET A 78 -10.27 -3.65 -4.94
CA MET A 78 -11.58 -3.99 -5.52
C MET A 78 -12.29 -5.10 -4.74
N ALA A 79 -13.63 -5.03 -4.74
CA ALA A 79 -14.46 -6.08 -4.18
C ALA A 79 -14.45 -7.34 -5.06
N SER A 80 -14.14 -8.49 -4.46
CA SER A 80 -14.21 -9.80 -5.11
C SER A 80 -15.61 -10.41 -5.05
N ALA A 81 -16.42 -10.05 -4.06
CA ALA A 81 -17.79 -10.52 -3.92
C ALA A 81 -18.67 -9.54 -3.13
N ARG A 82 -19.99 -9.70 -3.30
CA ARG A 82 -21.03 -9.07 -2.46
C ARG A 82 -21.83 -10.18 -1.81
N VAL A 83 -21.93 -10.16 -0.49
CA VAL A 83 -22.63 -11.18 0.31
C VAL A 83 -23.84 -10.53 0.97
N ALA A 84 -25.03 -10.98 0.59
CA ALA A 84 -26.27 -10.60 1.27
C ALA A 84 -26.37 -11.34 2.61
N VAL A 85 -26.79 -10.63 3.66
CA VAL A 85 -26.89 -11.17 5.03
C VAL A 85 -28.30 -11.06 5.64
N GLY A 86 -29.30 -10.70 4.82
CA GLY A 86 -30.69 -10.48 5.23
C GLY A 86 -31.00 -9.01 5.55
N HIS A 87 -32.29 -8.67 5.71
CA HIS A 87 -32.77 -7.31 6.02
C HIS A 87 -32.15 -6.22 5.13
N ASP A 88 -32.15 -6.44 3.81
CA ASP A 88 -31.58 -5.55 2.79
C ASP A 88 -30.09 -5.16 2.99
N THR A 89 -29.38 -5.90 3.86
CA THR A 89 -27.98 -5.63 4.17
C THR A 89 -27.08 -6.53 3.33
N ALA A 90 -26.01 -5.94 2.78
CA ALA A 90 -24.96 -6.67 2.09
C ALA A 90 -23.57 -6.13 2.41
N PHE A 91 -22.59 -7.03 2.42
CA PHE A 91 -21.20 -6.70 2.64
C PHE A 91 -20.37 -6.99 1.40
N LEU A 92 -19.35 -6.17 1.17
CA LEU A 92 -18.32 -6.45 0.17
C LEU A 92 -17.21 -7.31 0.78
N LYS A 93 -16.66 -8.21 -0.04
CA LYS A 93 -15.42 -8.93 0.27
C LYS A 93 -14.31 -8.22 -0.49
N LYS A 94 -13.41 -7.55 0.24
CA LYS A 94 -12.24 -6.86 -0.32
C LYS A 94 -10.97 -7.54 0.21
N PRO A 95 -9.82 -7.47 -0.50
CA PRO A 95 -8.57 -8.09 -0.07
C PRO A 95 -7.90 -7.40 1.12
N VAL A 96 -8.50 -6.31 1.63
CA VAL A 96 -8.08 -5.59 2.83
C VAL A 96 -9.02 -5.86 4.00
N PRO A 97 -8.53 -6.27 5.18
CA PRO A 97 -9.37 -6.42 6.35
C PRO A 97 -9.91 -5.06 6.82
N SER A 98 -11.18 -5.01 7.21
CA SER A 98 -11.84 -3.82 7.76
C SER A 98 -12.64 -4.20 9.00
N GLY A 99 -12.48 -3.43 10.08
CA GLY A 99 -13.34 -3.54 11.26
C GLY A 99 -14.81 -3.46 10.86
N GLY A 100 -15.63 -4.38 11.39
CA GLY A 100 -17.06 -4.47 11.06
C GLY A 100 -17.40 -4.85 9.61
N ARG A 101 -16.41 -5.14 8.74
CA ARG A 101 -16.60 -5.39 7.30
C ARG A 101 -17.23 -4.22 6.53
N LEU A 102 -17.06 -3.00 7.04
CA LEU A 102 -17.74 -1.81 6.52
C LEU A 102 -17.03 -1.17 5.32
N HIS A 103 -15.70 -1.25 5.24
CA HIS A 103 -14.90 -0.62 4.18
C HIS A 103 -15.26 0.86 3.93
N PRO A 104 -15.24 1.74 4.95
CA PRO A 104 -15.70 3.13 4.82
C PRO A 104 -14.77 4.04 3.99
N THR A 105 -13.66 3.51 3.49
CA THR A 105 -12.66 4.26 2.74
C THR A 105 -12.87 4.08 1.24
N GLU A 106 -12.97 5.20 0.54
CA GLU A 106 -13.02 5.26 -0.92
C GLU A 106 -11.63 5.34 -1.55
N THR A 107 -11.51 4.87 -2.80
CA THR A 107 -10.28 4.97 -3.59
C THR A 107 -10.50 5.90 -4.78
N TYR A 108 -9.65 6.90 -4.92
CA TYR A 108 -9.59 7.77 -6.09
C TYR A 108 -8.25 7.59 -6.80
N LEU A 109 -8.27 7.53 -8.12
CA LEU A 109 -7.09 7.38 -8.96
C LEU A 109 -6.86 8.65 -9.76
N LEU A 110 -5.70 9.28 -9.56
CA LEU A 110 -5.18 10.29 -10.47
C LEU A 110 -4.35 9.57 -11.55
N ILE A 111 -4.95 9.40 -12.73
CA ILE A 111 -4.32 8.76 -13.88
C ILE A 111 -3.56 9.81 -14.69
N GLN A 112 -2.32 9.52 -15.08
CA GLN A 112 -1.49 10.39 -15.91
C GLN A 112 -0.97 9.66 -17.14
N HIS A 113 -0.16 8.61 -16.94
CA HIS A 113 0.49 7.86 -18.02
C HIS A 113 0.10 6.38 -18.00
N VAL A 114 -1.14 6.08 -18.40
CA VAL A 114 -1.66 4.72 -18.50
C VAL A 114 -2.15 4.49 -19.93
N GLU A 115 -1.79 3.34 -20.50
CA GLU A 115 -2.24 2.95 -21.84
C GLU A 115 -3.77 2.95 -21.93
N ASP A 116 -4.30 3.52 -23.02
CA ASP A 116 -5.73 3.56 -23.37
C ASP A 116 -6.67 4.18 -22.33
N ILE A 117 -6.13 4.87 -21.31
CA ILE A 117 -6.91 5.58 -20.30
C ILE A 117 -6.45 7.05 -20.28
N PRO A 118 -7.33 8.01 -20.63
CA PRO A 118 -7.00 9.43 -20.56
C PRO A 118 -6.53 9.84 -19.17
N SER A 119 -5.67 10.85 -19.11
CA SER A 119 -5.27 11.44 -17.83
C SER A 119 -6.47 12.11 -17.16
N GLY A 120 -6.62 11.92 -15.85
CA GLY A 120 -7.77 12.45 -15.12
C GLY A 120 -7.99 11.80 -13.76
N LEU A 121 -9.08 12.18 -13.11
CA LEU A 121 -9.51 11.63 -11.83
C LEU A 121 -10.60 10.57 -12.03
N TYR A 122 -10.39 9.39 -11.47
CA TYR A 122 -11.28 8.24 -11.61
C TYR A 122 -11.62 7.63 -10.27
N GLN A 123 -12.82 7.07 -10.15
CA GLN A 123 -13.21 6.20 -9.04
C GLN A 123 -13.42 4.77 -9.57
N PRO A 124 -12.71 3.76 -9.05
CA PRO A 124 -12.97 2.36 -9.40
C PRO A 124 -14.35 1.93 -8.91
N SER A 125 -15.09 1.19 -9.74
CA SER A 125 -16.35 0.58 -9.35
C SER A 125 -16.15 -0.51 -8.30
N ASP A 126 -16.88 -0.44 -7.20
CA ASP A 126 -16.93 -1.46 -6.14
C ASP A 126 -17.89 -2.62 -6.47
N ARG A 127 -18.51 -2.64 -7.67
CA ARG A 127 -19.37 -3.74 -8.09
C ARG A 127 -18.54 -4.99 -8.42
N PRO A 128 -18.85 -6.16 -7.82
CA PRO A 128 -18.20 -7.41 -8.20
C PRO A 128 -18.55 -7.75 -9.66
N ARG A 129 -17.51 -7.94 -10.49
CA ARG A 129 -17.54 -8.13 -11.96
C ARG A 129 -17.85 -6.89 -12.80
N THR A 130 -16.92 -5.94 -12.79
CA THR A 130 -16.15 -5.44 -13.95
C THR A 130 -15.19 -4.38 -13.40
N ALA A 131 -13.91 -4.40 -13.79
CA ALA A 131 -13.00 -3.29 -13.51
C ALA A 131 -13.43 -2.10 -14.37
N ALA A 132 -14.50 -1.42 -13.97
CA ALA A 132 -15.01 -0.24 -14.64
C ALA A 132 -14.49 0.99 -13.88
N LEU A 133 -13.79 1.87 -14.60
CA LEU A 133 -13.43 3.21 -14.14
C LEU A 133 -14.52 4.16 -14.61
N GLY A 134 -15.11 4.94 -13.69
CA GLY A 134 -16.01 6.04 -14.02
C GLY A 134 -15.30 7.38 -13.84
N PRO A 135 -15.59 8.41 -14.68
CA PRO A 135 -15.14 9.77 -14.40
C PRO A 135 -15.76 10.24 -13.07
N SER A 136 -14.96 10.90 -12.23
CA SER A 136 -15.49 11.63 -11.08
C SER A 136 -15.93 13.03 -11.53
N ALA A 137 -17.09 13.49 -11.04
CA ALA A 137 -17.63 14.82 -11.29
C ALA A 137 -16.83 15.91 -10.55
#